data_AF-A0A831Y4T8-F1
#
_entry.id   AF-A0A831Y4T8-F1
#
_cell.length_a   1.000
_cell.length_b   1.000
_cell.length_c   1.000
_cell.angle_alpha   90.00
_cell.angle_beta   90.00
_cell.angle_gamma   90.00
#
_symmetry.space_group_name_H-M   'P 1'
#
loop_
_entity.id
_entity.type
_entity.pdbx_description
1 polymer ?
#
loop_
_entity_poly.entity_id
_entity_poly.type
_entity_poly.pdbx_seq_one_letter_code
_entity_poly.pdbx_strand_id
1 'polypeptide(L)'
;MRARGFGLIEIVIVLAVVALAGALLVRYMGSTTKTLERFQQDKPLGGARLAADQVTAASIRTALQAYQAQHGAWPADRAAVLALLGAPPRFQCAGNDFDYDPATGHVRLLVEDPARC
;
A
#
# COMPACT_ATOMS: atom_id res chain seq x y z
N MET A 1 -58.39 -6.06 24.72
CA MET A 1 -57.24 -5.54 23.95
C MET A 1 -57.49 -4.05 23.71
N ARG A 2 -56.87 -3.16 24.48
CA ARG A 2 -57.02 -1.70 24.31
C ARG A 2 -55.69 -1.16 23.79
N ALA A 3 -55.60 -0.93 22.49
CA ALA A 3 -54.57 -0.09 21.92
C ALA A 3 -54.85 1.35 22.40
N ARG A 4 -54.13 1.80 23.42
CA ARG A 4 -54.10 3.21 23.82
C ARG A 4 -53.22 3.91 22.78
N GLY A 5 -53.84 4.76 21.96
CA GLY A 5 -53.18 5.45 20.86
C GLY A 5 -52.06 6.34 21.35
N PHE A 6 -50.92 6.26 20.66
CA PHE A 6 -49.80 7.19 20.79
C PHE A 6 -50.31 8.62 20.60
N GLY A 7 -50.07 9.49 21.58
CA GLY A 7 -50.43 10.91 21.47
C GLY A 7 -49.48 11.65 20.53
N LEU A 8 -49.97 12.70 19.85
CA LEU A 8 -49.13 13.54 18.96
C LEU A 8 -47.87 14.08 19.69
N ILE A 9 -48.00 14.39 20.98
CA ILE A 9 -46.89 14.86 21.82
C ILE A 9 -45.80 13.79 21.95
N GLU A 10 -46.18 12.52 22.12
CA GLU A 10 -45.25 11.40 22.27
C GLU A 10 -44.46 11.18 20.97
N ILE A 11 -45.14 11.27 19.83
CA ILE A 11 -44.49 11.18 18.50
C ILE A 11 -43.47 12.31 18.32
N VAL A 12 -43.82 13.55 18.68
CA VAL A 12 -42.91 14.69 18.58
C VAL A 12 -41.67 14.51 19.48
N ILE A 13 -41.85 13.98 20.69
CA ILE A 13 -40.73 13.69 21.60
C ILE A 13 -39.81 12.61 21.01
N VAL A 14 -40.38 11.52 20.49
CA VAL A 14 -39.60 10.45 19.85
C VAL A 14 -38.81 11.00 18.67
N LEU A 15 -39.42 11.82 17.81
CA LEU A 15 -38.74 12.45 16.67
C LEU A 15 -37.60 13.37 17.13
N ALA A 16 -37.78 14.14 18.20
CA ALA A 16 -36.74 15.01 18.75
C ALA A 16 -35.53 14.19 19.26
N VAL A 17 -35.78 13.08 19.95
CA VAL A 17 -34.71 12.19 20.43
C VAL A 17 -33.97 11.54 19.27
N VAL A 18 -34.70 11.04 18.26
CA VAL A 18 -34.10 10.44 17.05
C VAL A 18 -33.26 11.45 16.29
N ALA A 19 -33.74 12.68 16.13
CA ALA A 19 -33.00 13.75 15.46
C ALA A 19 -31.72 14.12 16.23
N LEU A 20 -31.80 14.22 17.56
CA LEU A 20 -30.63 14.51 18.40
C LEU A 20 -29.60 13.38 18.33
N ALA A 21 -30.04 12.13 18.43
CA ALA A 21 -29.16 10.96 18.30
C ALA A 21 -28.50 10.91 16.92
N GLY A 22 -29.27 11.13 15.85
CA GLY A 22 -28.75 11.20 14.48
C GLY A 22 -27.73 12.32 14.29
N ALA A 23 -27.99 13.52 14.83
CA ALA A 23 -27.07 14.65 14.73
C ALA A 23 -25.74 14.40 15.46
N LEU A 24 -25.79 13.76 16.64
CA LEU A 24 -24.58 13.39 17.39
C LEU A 24 -23.78 12.31 16.66
N LEU A 25 -24.46 11.33 16.06
CA LEU A 25 -23.82 10.23 15.34
C LEU A 25 -23.14 10.70 14.05
N VAL A 26 -23.78 11.61 13.30
CA VAL A 26 -23.18 12.26 12.12
C VAL A 26 -21.96 13.10 12.50
N ARG A 27 -22.01 13.84 13.63
CA ARG A 27 -20.84 14.60 14.13
C ARG A 27 -19.67 13.71 14.51
N TYR A 28 -19.95 12.58 15.15
CA TYR A 28 -18.93 11.60 15.52
C TYR A 28 -18.32 10.90 14.30
N MET A 29 -19.12 10.54 13.28
CA MET A 29 -18.59 9.95 12.05
C MET A 29 -17.89 10.96 11.13
N GLY A 30 -18.34 12.22 11.16
CA GLY A 30 -17.72 13.33 10.42
C GLY A 30 -16.28 13.66 10.85
N SER A 31 -15.90 13.38 12.10
CA SER A 31 -14.51 13.54 12.54
C SER A 31 -13.59 12.40 12.07
N THR A 32 -14.13 11.19 11.94
CA THR A 32 -13.40 10.01 11.44
C THR A 32 -13.17 10.05 9.93
N THR A 33 -14.15 10.55 9.16
CA THR A 33 -14.03 10.68 7.68
C THR A 33 -12.95 11.67 7.27
N LYS A 34 -12.84 12.83 7.93
CA LYS A 34 -11.76 13.80 7.67
C LYS A 34 -10.36 13.25 7.92
N THR A 35 -10.24 12.24 8.77
CA THR A 35 -8.96 11.59 9.07
C THR A 35 -8.59 10.61 7.93
N LEU A 36 -9.54 9.82 7.44
CA LEU A 36 -9.34 8.89 6.33
C LEU A 36 -9.04 9.59 5.00
N GLU A 37 -9.74 10.69 4.69
CA GLU A 37 -9.49 11.45 3.46
C GLU A 37 -8.07 12.03 3.42
N ARG A 38 -7.56 12.50 4.57
CA ARG A 38 -6.19 13.04 4.69
C ARG A 38 -5.11 11.96 4.62
N PHE A 39 -5.40 10.72 5.06
CA PHE A 39 -4.51 9.59 4.89
C PHE A 39 -4.44 9.10 3.43
N GLN A 40 -5.52 9.26 2.64
CA GLN A 40 -5.51 8.91 1.22
C GLN A 40 -4.84 9.96 0.34
N GLN A 41 -4.92 11.24 0.70
CA GLN A 41 -4.52 12.33 -0.21
C GLN A 41 -3.02 12.57 -0.34
N ASP A 42 -2.21 12.42 0.74
CA ASP A 42 -0.89 13.07 0.74
C ASP A 42 0.35 12.16 0.84
N LYS A 43 0.28 10.85 1.13
CA LYS A 43 1.51 10.08 1.42
C LYS A 43 1.58 8.55 1.22
N PRO A 44 0.50 7.77 1.03
CA PRO A 44 0.64 6.31 0.99
C PRO A 44 1.17 5.76 -0.33
N LEU A 45 1.17 6.55 -1.42
CA LEU A 45 1.55 6.04 -2.74
C LEU A 45 3.05 5.84 -2.90
N GLY A 46 3.90 6.80 -2.49
CA GLY A 46 5.36 6.68 -2.61
C GLY A 46 5.92 5.50 -1.80
N GLY A 47 5.46 5.35 -0.56
CA GLY A 47 5.81 4.21 0.30
C GLY A 47 5.31 2.87 -0.25
N ALA A 48 4.09 2.81 -0.78
CA ALA A 48 3.56 1.59 -1.40
C ALA A 48 4.31 1.21 -2.69
N ARG A 49 4.67 2.18 -3.53
CA ARG A 49 5.49 1.97 -4.73
C ARG A 49 6.88 1.45 -4.35
N LEU A 50 7.53 2.08 -3.38
CA LEU A 50 8.84 1.64 -2.92
C LEU A 50 8.78 0.22 -2.33
N ALA A 51 7.75 -0.10 -1.55
CA ALA A 51 7.56 -1.45 -1.03
C ALA A 51 7.39 -2.49 -2.16
N ALA A 52 6.65 -2.15 -3.22
CA ALA A 52 6.53 -3.02 -4.41
C ALA A 52 7.89 -3.21 -5.13
N ASP A 53 8.71 -2.17 -5.19
CA ASP A 53 10.05 -2.24 -5.78
C ASP A 53 10.99 -3.09 -4.95
N GLN A 54 10.90 -3.01 -3.61
CA GLN A 54 11.66 -3.87 -2.70
C GLN A 54 11.30 -5.36 -2.86
N VAL A 55 10.03 -5.67 -3.11
CA VAL A 55 9.58 -7.04 -3.41
C VAL A 55 10.16 -7.51 -4.75
N THR A 56 10.22 -6.64 -5.75
CA THR A 56 10.84 -6.95 -7.04
C THR A 56 12.35 -7.17 -6.89
N ALA A 57 13.05 -6.36 -6.09
CA ALA A 57 14.46 -6.58 -5.78
C ALA A 57 14.68 -7.89 -5.00
N ALA A 58 13.72 -8.29 -4.15
CA ALA A 58 13.78 -9.58 -3.46
C ALA A 58 13.64 -10.76 -4.43
N SER A 59 12.74 -10.70 -5.41
CA SER A 59 12.58 -11.77 -6.40
C SER A 59 13.83 -11.93 -7.27
N ILE A 60 14.47 -10.83 -7.67
CA ILE A 60 15.76 -10.87 -8.38
C ILE A 60 16.82 -11.57 -7.51
N ARG A 61 16.93 -11.20 -6.22
CA ARG A 61 17.87 -11.87 -5.29
C ARG A 61 17.62 -13.38 -5.18
N THR A 62 16.36 -13.81 -5.13
CA THR A 62 16.02 -15.23 -5.11
C THR A 62 16.44 -15.93 -6.41
N ALA A 63 16.25 -15.31 -7.57
CA ALA A 63 16.71 -15.86 -8.85
C ALA A 63 18.24 -15.99 -8.90
N LEU A 64 18.97 -14.98 -8.40
CA LEU A 64 20.42 -15.01 -8.32
C LEU A 64 20.92 -16.13 -7.39
N GLN A 65 20.30 -16.31 -6.23
CA GLN A 65 20.63 -17.39 -5.31
C GLN A 65 20.42 -18.76 -5.96
N ALA A 66 19.31 -18.94 -6.69
CA ALA A 66 19.06 -20.16 -7.44
C ALA A 66 20.12 -20.39 -8.52
N TYR A 67 20.51 -19.34 -9.24
CA TYR A 67 21.58 -19.41 -10.23
C TYR A 67 22.92 -19.82 -9.60
N GLN A 68 23.29 -19.18 -8.50
CA GLN A 68 24.52 -19.48 -7.76
C GLN A 68 24.55 -20.93 -7.27
N ALA A 69 23.43 -21.42 -6.73
CA ALA A 69 23.32 -22.81 -6.27
C ALA A 69 23.48 -23.82 -7.42
N GLN A 70 23.08 -23.46 -8.65
CA GLN A 70 23.17 -24.33 -9.82
C GLN A 70 24.54 -24.27 -10.52
N HIS A 71 25.15 -23.09 -10.59
CA HIS A 71 26.36 -22.85 -11.40
C HIS A 71 27.63 -22.67 -10.56
N GLY A 72 27.50 -22.51 -9.24
CA GLY A 72 28.62 -22.25 -8.34
C GLY A 72 29.23 -20.85 -8.47
N ALA A 73 28.65 -19.98 -9.31
CA ALA A 73 29.13 -18.63 -9.58
C ALA A 73 27.96 -17.65 -9.72
N TRP A 74 28.23 -16.37 -9.50
CA TRP A 74 27.28 -15.29 -9.76
C TRP A 74 27.28 -14.91 -11.25
N PRO A 75 26.18 -14.37 -11.79
CA PRO A 75 26.16 -13.81 -13.14
C PRO A 75 27.25 -12.76 -13.34
N ALA A 76 27.85 -12.73 -14.54
CA ALA A 76 29.02 -11.88 -14.80
C ALA A 76 28.70 -10.37 -14.80
N ASP A 77 27.48 -10.00 -15.17
CA ASP A 77 27.04 -8.62 -15.25
C ASP A 77 25.51 -8.51 -15.13
N ARG A 78 25.03 -7.27 -15.07
CA ARG A 78 23.60 -6.95 -14.98
C ARG A 78 22.80 -7.45 -16.20
N ALA A 79 23.39 -7.51 -17.38
CA ALA A 79 22.69 -8.00 -18.58
C ALA A 79 22.44 -9.51 -18.47
N ALA A 80 23.38 -10.27 -17.92
CA ALA A 80 23.20 -11.68 -17.60
C ALA A 80 22.08 -11.87 -16.56
N VAL A 81 22.00 -11.00 -15.54
CA VAL A 81 20.87 -10.99 -14.58
C VAL A 81 19.54 -10.74 -15.30
N LEU A 82 19.47 -9.78 -16.21
CA LEU A 82 18.24 -9.51 -16.96
C LEU A 82 17.85 -10.67 -17.88
N ALA A 83 18.83 -11.38 -18.47
CA ALA A 83 18.58 -12.55 -19.29
C ALA A 83 18.07 -13.77 -18.49
N LEU A 84 18.39 -13.83 -17.18
CA LEU A 84 17.84 -14.82 -16.25
C LEU A 84 16.35 -14.59 -15.95
N LEU A 85 15.89 -13.34 -16.05
CA LEU A 85 14.50 -13.00 -15.80
C LEU A 85 13.68 -13.25 -17.06
N GLY A 86 12.58 -13.99 -16.94
CA GLY A 86 11.68 -14.26 -18.08
C GLY A 86 11.02 -13.01 -18.67
N ALA A 87 11.07 -11.89 -17.95
CA ALA A 87 10.66 -10.57 -18.41
C ALA A 87 11.47 -9.50 -17.66
N PRO A 88 11.67 -8.31 -18.25
CA PRO A 88 12.33 -7.21 -17.56
C PRO A 88 11.53 -6.79 -16.31
N PRO A 89 12.20 -6.53 -15.18
CA PRO A 89 11.55 -6.12 -13.94
C PRO A 89 10.88 -4.76 -14.13
N ARG A 90 9.69 -4.59 -13.54
CA ARG A 90 8.91 -3.36 -13.64
C ARG A 90 8.80 -2.70 -12.27
N PHE A 91 9.57 -1.64 -12.10
CA PHE A 91 9.52 -0.82 -10.90
C PHE A 91 8.36 0.19 -10.97
N GLN A 92 7.77 0.47 -9.83
CA GLN A 92 6.63 1.35 -9.62
C GLN A 92 7.08 2.78 -9.33
N CYS A 93 8.28 2.97 -8.77
CA CYS A 93 8.87 4.28 -8.60
C CYS A 93 9.39 4.81 -9.94
N ALA A 94 9.11 6.08 -10.25
CA ALA A 94 9.49 6.68 -11.52
C ALA A 94 11.02 6.74 -11.67
N GLY A 95 11.55 6.19 -12.76
CA GLY A 95 12.98 6.15 -13.04
C GLY A 95 13.78 5.22 -12.12
N ASN A 96 13.10 4.36 -11.35
CA ASN A 96 13.77 3.37 -10.53
C ASN A 96 14.27 2.21 -11.38
N ASP A 97 15.41 1.67 -10.96
CA ASP A 97 16.07 0.53 -11.55
C ASP A 97 16.90 -0.16 -10.44
N PHE A 98 17.68 -1.18 -10.79
CA PHE A 98 18.59 -1.85 -9.88
C PHE A 98 20.03 -1.83 -10.37
N ASP A 99 20.93 -1.70 -9.40
CA ASP A 99 22.36 -1.95 -9.54
C ASP A 99 22.69 -3.38 -9.10
N TYR A 100 23.76 -3.93 -9.68
CA TYR A 100 24.17 -5.31 -9.47
C TYR A 100 25.70 -5.42 -9.33
N ASP A 101 26.14 -6.02 -8.22
CA ASP A 101 27.55 -6.34 -7.99
C ASP A 101 27.83 -7.82 -8.32
N PRO A 102 28.61 -8.11 -9.37
CA PRO A 102 28.94 -9.49 -9.77
C PRO A 102 29.88 -10.20 -8.80
N ALA A 103 30.66 -9.48 -7.98
CA ALA A 103 31.58 -10.11 -7.04
C ALA A 103 30.84 -10.72 -5.84
N THR A 104 29.80 -10.04 -5.38
CA THR A 104 29.04 -10.43 -4.18
C THR A 104 27.65 -10.99 -4.49
N GLY A 105 27.14 -10.79 -5.71
CA GLY A 105 25.77 -11.10 -6.08
C GLY A 105 24.75 -10.11 -5.51
N HIS A 106 25.20 -8.97 -4.97
CA HIS A 106 24.32 -8.01 -4.32
C HIS A 106 23.49 -7.22 -5.33
N VAL A 107 22.21 -6.99 -5.00
CA VAL A 107 21.27 -6.19 -5.80
C VAL A 107 20.76 -5.05 -4.94
N ARG A 108 20.80 -3.83 -5.49
CA ARG A 108 20.35 -2.61 -4.82
C ARG A 108 19.42 -1.82 -5.72
N LEU A 109 18.40 -1.18 -5.17
CA LEU A 109 17.56 -0.24 -5.93
C LEU A 109 18.28 1.11 -6.09
N LEU A 110 18.09 1.78 -7.22
CA LEU A 110 18.60 3.13 -7.44
C LEU A 110 17.81 4.18 -6.64
N VAL A 111 16.50 3.96 -6.44
CA VAL A 111 15.63 4.78 -5.60
C VAL A 111 15.21 3.97 -4.37
N GLU A 112 15.65 4.42 -3.21
CA GLU A 112 15.36 3.81 -1.90
C GLU A 112 14.61 4.76 -0.96
N ASP A 113 14.39 6.01 -1.37
CA ASP A 113 13.69 7.02 -0.58
C ASP A 113 12.22 7.08 -1.02
N PRO A 114 11.25 6.80 -0.13
CA PRO A 114 9.84 6.85 -0.46
C PRO A 114 9.35 8.25 -0.83
N ALA A 115 10.08 9.32 -0.49
CA ALA A 115 9.77 10.69 -0.91
C ALA A 115 10.20 10.98 -2.37
N ARG A 116 11.06 10.13 -2.94
CA ARG A 116 11.49 10.18 -4.34
C ARG A 116 10.70 9.20 -5.23
N CYS A 117 9.74 8.49 -4.65
CA CYS A 117 8.69 7.71 -5.29
C CYS A 117 7.33 8.46 -5.19
#